data_AF-A0A125QKW4-F1
#
_entry.id   AF-A0A125QKW4-F1
#
_cell.length_a   1.000
_cell.length_b   1.000
_cell.length_c   1.000
_cell.angle_alpha   90.00
_cell.angle_beta   90.00
_cell.angle_gamma   90.00
#
_symmetry.space_group_name_H-M   'P 1'
#
loop_
_entity.id
_entity.type
_entity.pdbx_description
1 polymer ?
#
loop_
_entity_poly.entity_id
_entity_poly.type
_entity_poly.pdbx_seq_one_letter_code
_entity_poly.pdbx_strand_id
1 'polypeptide(L)'
;MSFLVLIGAGALGGAALALIFGTRRVGCASLIVVPISAVLFVSWWQNQHPELLRSTSGLDYLFVPPIPTIGALVAYGAIFFVRDWFETRDL
;
A
#
# COMPACT_ATOMS: atom_id res chain seq x y z
N MET A 1 6.19 -12.14 -9.07
CA MET A 1 6.74 -11.14 -8.11
C MET A 1 6.80 -11.79 -6.74
N SER A 2 7.88 -11.60 -5.96
CA SER A 2 7.95 -12.19 -4.62
C SER A 2 7.13 -11.38 -3.60
N PHE A 3 6.66 -12.06 -2.55
CA PHE A 3 5.86 -11.45 -1.48
C PHE A 3 6.57 -10.27 -0.81
N LEU A 4 7.89 -10.39 -0.63
CA LEU A 4 8.73 -9.34 -0.05
C LEU A 4 8.77 -8.07 -0.89
N VAL A 5 8.76 -8.19 -2.22
CA VAL A 5 8.75 -7.03 -3.12
C VAL A 5 7.42 -6.28 -3.01
N LEU A 6 6.30 -6.99 -2.91
CA LEU A 6 4.98 -6.38 -2.71
C LEU A 6 4.88 -5.65 -1.37
N ILE A 7 5.37 -6.27 -0.29
CA ILE A 7 5.43 -5.62 1.02
C ILE A 7 6.33 -4.38 0.97
N GLY A 8 7.52 -4.49 0.37
CA GLY A 8 8.46 -3.37 0.26
C GLY A 8 7.89 -2.19 -0.53
N ALA A 9 7.26 -2.47 -1.69
CA ALA A 9 6.60 -1.45 -2.49
C ALA A 9 5.44 -0.79 -1.73
N GLY A 10 4.63 -1.59 -1.04
CA GLY A 10 3.57 -1.11 -0.16
C GLY A 10 4.11 -0.20 0.95
N ALA A 11 5.15 -0.64 1.66
CA ALA A 11 5.80 0.11 2.73
C ALA A 11 6.37 1.44 2.25
N LEU A 12 7.02 1.47 1.09
CA LEU A 12 7.52 2.70 0.47
C LEU A 12 6.37 3.67 0.14
N GLY A 13 5.28 3.16 -0.44
CA GLY A 13 4.09 3.95 -0.73
C GLY A 13 3.44 4.50 0.53
N GLY A 14 3.23 3.67 1.55
CA GLY A 14 2.68 4.08 2.84
C GLY A 14 3.56 5.11 3.56
N ALA A 15 4.88 4.95 3.47
CA ALA A 15 5.82 5.91 4.05
C ALA A 15 5.75 7.27 3.36
N ALA A 16 5.76 7.30 2.03
CA ALA A 16 5.62 8.54 1.27
C ALA A 16 4.29 9.25 1.60
N LEU A 17 3.19 8.49 1.67
CA LEU A 17 1.88 9.03 2.03
C LEU A 17 1.84 9.58 3.46
N ALA A 18 2.49 8.92 4.44
CA ALA A 18 2.57 9.42 5.81
C ALA A 18 3.39 10.71 5.94
N LEU A 19 4.45 10.85 5.14
CA LEU A 19 5.27 12.06 5.12
C LEU A 19 4.49 13.24 4.53
N ILE A 20 3.79 13.02 3.41
CA ILE A 20 3.05 14.07 2.68
C ILE A 20 1.74 14.43 3.39
N PHE A 21 0.94 13.43 3.76
CA PHE A 21 -0.45 13.60 4.20
C PHE A 21 -0.69 13.28 5.68
N GLY A 22 0.35 13.11 6.50
CA GLY A 22 0.32 12.64 7.90
C GLY A 22 -0.51 13.46 8.92
N THR A 23 -1.48 14.24 8.47
CA THR A 23 -2.52 14.87 9.30
C THR A 23 -3.66 13.88 9.57
N ARG A 24 -4.29 14.01 10.76
CA ARG A 24 -5.23 13.03 11.34
C ARG A 24 -6.41 12.60 10.44
N ARG A 25 -6.91 13.48 9.57
CA ARG A 25 -8.08 13.20 8.72
C ARG A 25 -7.74 12.82 7.28
N VAL A 26 -6.74 13.48 6.68
CA VAL A 26 -6.37 13.27 5.27
C VAL A 26 -5.45 12.07 5.12
N GLY A 27 -4.64 11.79 6.13
CA GLY A 27 -3.62 10.76 6.07
C GLY A 27 -4.16 9.33 6.00
N CYS A 28 -5.16 8.97 6.81
CA CYS A 28 -5.80 7.65 6.69
C CYS A 28 -6.58 7.49 5.37
N ALA A 29 -7.21 8.56 4.87
CA ALA A 29 -7.90 8.52 3.59
C ALA A 29 -6.93 8.28 2.42
N SER A 30 -5.70 8.79 2.54
CA SER A 30 -4.67 8.59 1.51
C SER A 30 -4.24 7.12 1.34
N LEU A 31 -4.39 6.28 2.36
CA LEU A 31 -4.04 4.85 2.29
C LEU A 31 -4.91 4.06 1.31
N ILE A 32 -6.11 4.54 0.96
CA ILE A 32 -6.97 3.94 -0.08
C ILE A 32 -6.29 3.92 -1.46
N VAL A 33 -5.34 4.82 -1.70
CA VAL A 33 -4.58 4.86 -2.96
C VAL A 33 -3.79 3.56 -3.18
N VAL A 34 -3.34 2.91 -2.11
CA VAL A 34 -2.51 1.69 -2.19
C VAL A 34 -3.28 0.50 -2.76
N PRO A 35 -4.44 0.06 -2.21
CA PRO A 35 -5.21 -1.03 -2.79
C PRO A 35 -5.74 -0.70 -4.19
N ILE A 36 -6.13 0.56 -4.46
CA ILE A 36 -6.54 0.98 -5.82
C ILE A 36 -5.38 0.78 -6.81
N SER A 37 -4.17 1.25 -6.46
CA SER A 37 -2.99 1.11 -7.31
C SER A 37 -2.61 -0.34 -7.54
N ALA A 38 -2.78 -1.20 -6.52
CA ALA A 38 -2.53 -2.63 -6.65
C ALA A 38 -3.53 -3.30 -7.62
N VAL A 39 -4.81 -2.93 -7.58
CA VAL A 39 -5.82 -3.42 -8.53
C VAL A 39 -5.49 -2.98 -9.97
N LEU A 40 -5.12 -1.71 -10.17
CA LEU A 40 -4.71 -1.20 -11.47
C LEU A 40 -3.46 -1.91 -11.99
N PHE A 41 -2.50 -2.19 -11.11
CA PHE A 41 -1.30 -2.96 -11.45
C PHE A 41 -1.64 -4.38 -11.90
N VAL A 42 -2.53 -5.08 -11.18
CA VAL A 42 -2.98 -6.43 -11.57
C VAL A 42 -3.65 -6.40 -12.94
N SER A 43 -4.54 -5.42 -13.18
CA SER A 43 -5.20 -5.25 -14.48
C SER A 43 -4.22 -4.99 -15.62
N TRP A 44 -3.27 -4.07 -15.40
CA TRP A 44 -2.23 -3.76 -16.37
C TRP A 44 -1.34 -4.97 -16.66
N TRP A 45 -0.89 -5.68 -15.63
CA TRP A 45 -0.03 -6.86 -15.77
C TRP A 45 -0.74 -8.01 -16.51
N GLN A 46 -2.00 -8.25 -16.19
CA GLN A 46 -2.83 -9.26 -16.86
C GLN A 46 -3.02 -8.98 -18.36
N ASN A 47 -3.15 -7.70 -18.75
CA ASN A 47 -3.24 -7.31 -20.16
C ASN A 47 -1.94 -7.54 -20.94
N GLN A 48 -0.78 -7.56 -20.26
CA GLN A 48 0.52 -7.84 -20.88
C GLN A 48 0.81 -9.35 -21.00
N HIS A 49 0.13 -10.19 -20.22
CA HIS A 49 0.35 -11.64 -20.14
C HIS A 49 -0.93 -12.46 -20.36
N PRO A 50 -1.61 -12.30 -21.51
CA PRO A 50 -2.89 -12.97 -21.75
C PRO A 50 -2.78 -14.50 -21.76
N GLU A 51 -1.61 -15.04 -22.07
CA GLU A 51 -1.29 -16.47 -22.06
C GLU A 51 -1.39 -17.11 -20.67
N LEU A 52 -1.27 -16.33 -19.60
CA LEU A 52 -1.30 -16.79 -18.21
C LEU A 52 -2.71 -16.71 -17.57
N LEU A 53 -3.72 -16.16 -18.26
CA LEU A 53 -5.05 -15.85 -17.71
C LEU A 53 -5.95 -17.07 -17.40
N ARG A 54 -5.47 -18.31 -17.55
CA ARG A 54 -6.34 -19.47 -17.81
C ARG A 54 -7.16 -20.02 -16.63
N SER A 55 -7.02 -19.56 -15.39
CA SER A 55 -7.90 -20.01 -14.29
C SER A 55 -7.88 -19.20 -12.98
N THR A 56 -6.94 -18.26 -12.79
CA THR A 56 -6.71 -17.57 -11.50
C THR A 56 -6.94 -16.06 -11.53
N SER A 57 -7.35 -15.49 -12.67
CA SER A 57 -7.30 -14.04 -12.90
C SER A 57 -8.14 -13.21 -11.94
N GLY A 58 -9.28 -13.74 -11.47
CA GLY A 58 -10.16 -13.05 -10.51
C GLY A 58 -9.62 -13.06 -9.08
N LEU A 59 -8.96 -14.15 -8.67
CA LEU A 59 -8.42 -14.29 -7.30
C LEU A 59 -7.21 -13.39 -7.08
N ASP A 60 -6.48 -13.04 -8.14
CA ASP A 60 -5.37 -12.09 -8.05
C ASP A 60 -5.83 -10.71 -7.58
N TYR A 61 -7.02 -10.26 -7.98
CA TYR A 61 -7.60 -8.99 -7.51
C TYR A 61 -7.99 -9.03 -6.03
N LEU A 62 -8.20 -10.22 -5.46
CA LEU A 62 -8.55 -10.37 -4.05
C LEU A 62 -7.31 -10.55 -3.17
N PHE A 63 -6.32 -11.31 -3.63
CA PHE A 63 -5.17 -11.70 -2.82
C PHE A 63 -3.92 -10.84 -3.02
N VAL A 64 -3.75 -10.21 -4.18
CA VAL A 64 -2.58 -9.35 -4.43
C VAL A 64 -2.68 -8.01 -3.71
N PRO A 65 -3.81 -7.26 -3.73
CA PRO A 65 -3.90 -5.94 -3.09
C PRO A 65 -3.70 -5.89 -1.56
N PRO A 66 -4.14 -6.89 -0.76
CA PRO A 66 -3.90 -6.87 0.69
C PRO A 66 -2.42 -6.87 1.07
N ILE A 67 -1.56 -7.52 0.29
CA ILE A 67 -0.13 -7.68 0.60
C ILE A 67 0.61 -6.32 0.66
N PRO A 68 0.60 -5.47 -0.39
CA PRO A 68 1.18 -4.14 -0.31
C PRO A 68 0.40 -3.23 0.65
N THR A 69 -0.89 -3.47 0.86
CA THR A 69 -1.69 -2.68 1.83
C THR A 69 -1.20 -2.88 3.26
N ILE A 70 -0.84 -4.11 3.65
CA ILE A 70 -0.25 -4.39 4.97
C ILE A 70 1.09 -3.66 5.11
N GLY A 71 1.96 -3.75 4.11
CA GLY A 71 3.24 -3.02 4.10
C GLY A 71 3.03 -1.52 4.26
N ALA A 72 2.08 -0.95 3.51
CA ALA A 72 1.75 0.47 3.57
C ALA A 72 1.20 0.88 4.94
N LEU A 73 0.30 0.09 5.52
CA LEU A 73 -0.30 0.36 6.83
C LEU A 73 0.78 0.39 7.93
N VAL A 74 1.68 -0.59 7.93
CA VAL A 74 2.77 -0.68 8.92
C VAL A 74 3.70 0.52 8.82
N ALA A 75 4.17 0.84 7.61
CA ALA A 75 5.08 1.96 7.40
C ALA A 75 4.41 3.31 7.71
N TYR A 76 3.16 3.48 7.28
CA TYR A 76 2.38 4.68 7.55
C TYR A 76 2.16 4.87 9.06
N GLY A 77 1.72 3.82 9.74
CA GLY A 77 1.48 3.83 11.19
C GLY A 77 2.76 4.15 11.96
N ALA A 78 3.88 3.54 11.61
CA ALA A 78 5.17 3.81 12.25
C ALA A 78 5.54 5.31 12.17
N ILE A 79 5.44 5.92 11.00
CA ILE A 79 5.75 7.35 10.82
C ILE A 79 4.75 8.23 11.56
N PHE A 80 3.46 7.89 11.51
CA PHE A 80 2.43 8.63 12.23
C PHE A 80 2.68 8.63 13.75
N PHE A 81 2.93 7.47 14.35
CA PHE A 81 3.23 7.37 15.78
C PHE A 81 4.53 8.05 16.16
N VAL A 82 5.56 7.97 15.32
CA VAL A 82 6.83 8.68 15.56
C VAL A 82 6.61 10.19 15.54
N ARG A 83 5.82 10.72 14.61
CA ARG A 83 5.48 12.15 14.56
C ARG A 83 4.68 12.59 15.79
N ASP A 84 3.65 11.84 16.16
CA ASP A 84 2.81 12.12 17.35
C ASP A 84 3.65 12.09 18.65
N TRP A 85 4.62 11.17 18.73
CA TRP A 85 5.56 11.09 19.84
C TRP A 85 6.50 12.30 19.94
N PHE A 86 6.96 12.84 18.81
CA PHE A 86 7.77 14.07 18.81
C PHE A 86 6.93 15.29 19.21
N GLU A 87 5.72 15.41 18.68
CA GLU A 87 4.80 16.51 19.01
C GLU A 87 4.42 16.52 20.50
N THR A 88 4.28 15.36 21.14
CA THR A 88 3.99 15.25 22.58
C THR A 88 5.18 15.50 23.48
N ARG A 89 6.42 15.44 22.97
CA ARG A 89 7.65 15.70 23.73
C ARG A 89 8.12 17.16 23.67
N ASP A 90 7.64 17.93 22.71
CA ASP A 90 7.92 19.36 22.58
C ASP A 90 6.99 20.25 23.45
N LEU A 91 6.18 19.64 24.33
CA LEU A 91 5.34 20.29 25.36
C LEU A 91 5.93 20.09 26.76
#